data_AF-A0A970MUU9-F1
#
_entry.id   AF-A0A970MUU9-F1
#
_cell.length_a   1.000
_cell.length_b   1.000
_cell.length_c   1.000
_cell.angle_alpha   90.00
_cell.angle_beta   90.00
_cell.angle_gamma   90.00
#
_symmetry.space_group_name_H-M   'P 1'
#
loop_
_entity.id
_entity.type
_entity.pdbx_description
1 polymer ?
#
loop_
_entity_poly.entity_id
_entity_poly.type
_entity_poly.pdbx_seq_one_letter_code
_entity_poly.pdbx_strand_id
1 'polypeptide(L)'
;MYYATLTALLALTMACAACAVPQSLSVSTFGAKGDGVADDTAAIQKALSSLDGKGGVVHLPAGRYLISDALKIPGGVTLMGEGARWENSSSGLVIQKNGFSAVKLGHASGVKAFEIAYPNNLNTDKPEEYPPAVLLEGINPSVENIVFDCAYTGVSTPPGGANAGQGMFKNLTGFVHKTGIHLSGCRDVNRIVDVHWFVGGSGSGSFFRHNRVGFEFGDVDGVLMDRCFIIGGKTFFRQLPLKDTPTGKDELAHSLGFHINSCWIEDVDEGFIFEGATGFVLNSSNILLRKNGVGVQVKTQGLFYNAVISGVQVRSFGDPIVGFEYTALSPHNRNRLSISDCQVVDGSPALLLGPGSTRITAQGNHFQSVPGKPAIQIDADADLISITGNVLSSEIPILDNTGADANKSITGNIEEK
;
A
#
# COMPACT_ATOMS: atom_id res chain seq x y z
N MET A 1 83.38 -5.93 -6.81
CA MET A 1 82.53 -4.73 -6.79
C MET A 1 81.24 -5.07 -7.53
N TYR A 2 80.14 -4.60 -6.95
CA TYR A 2 78.72 -4.94 -7.11
C TYR A 2 78.15 -5.21 -8.51
N TYR A 3 77.22 -6.17 -8.53
CA TYR A 3 76.35 -6.59 -9.63
C TYR A 3 75.30 -5.53 -9.98
N ALA A 4 75.04 -5.35 -11.27
CA ALA A 4 73.97 -4.54 -11.82
C ALA A 4 72.60 -5.19 -11.57
N THR A 5 71.65 -4.44 -11.00
CA THR A 5 70.25 -4.84 -10.91
C THR A 5 69.45 -4.08 -11.96
N LEU A 6 68.88 -4.84 -12.91
CA LEU A 6 67.96 -4.37 -13.93
C LEU A 6 66.54 -4.46 -13.35
N THR A 7 65.92 -3.32 -13.04
CA THR A 7 64.52 -3.27 -12.62
C THR A 7 63.61 -3.28 -13.85
N ALA A 8 62.89 -4.40 -14.05
CA ALA A 8 61.83 -4.51 -15.03
C ALA A 8 60.58 -3.77 -14.51
N LEU A 9 60.14 -2.73 -15.25
CA LEU A 9 58.90 -2.03 -14.97
C LEU A 9 57.74 -2.82 -15.60
N LEU A 10 57.03 -3.60 -14.78
CA LEU A 10 55.80 -4.28 -15.19
C LEU A 10 54.66 -3.25 -15.26
N ALA A 11 54.28 -2.83 -16.47
CA ALA A 11 53.11 -1.99 -16.66
C ALA A 11 51.84 -2.82 -16.41
N LEU A 12 51.29 -2.71 -15.20
CA LEU A 12 50.00 -3.28 -14.85
C LEU A 12 48.91 -2.41 -15.51
N THR A 13 48.43 -2.81 -16.69
CA THR A 13 47.24 -2.20 -17.29
C THR A 13 46.06 -2.54 -16.40
N MET A 14 45.62 -1.60 -15.56
CA MET A 14 44.28 -1.65 -14.98
C MET A 14 43.28 -1.63 -16.12
N ALA A 15 42.72 -2.78 -16.46
CA ALA A 15 41.48 -2.86 -17.21
C ALA A 15 40.41 -2.23 -16.29
N CYS A 16 40.17 -0.94 -16.46
CA CYS A 16 38.96 -0.32 -15.98
C CYS A 16 37.82 -1.12 -16.62
N ALA A 17 37.10 -1.89 -15.82
CA ALA A 17 35.84 -2.46 -16.26
C ALA A 17 34.99 -1.29 -16.71
N ALA A 18 34.87 -1.09 -18.03
CA ALA A 18 33.97 -0.11 -18.58
C ALA A 18 32.61 -0.40 -17.92
N CYS A 19 32.07 0.55 -17.15
CA CYS A 19 30.67 0.50 -16.78
C CYS A 19 29.93 0.36 -18.11
N ALA A 20 29.42 -0.84 -18.39
CA ALA A 20 28.66 -1.08 -19.60
C ALA A 20 27.52 -0.07 -19.55
N VAL A 21 27.51 0.87 -20.50
CA VAL A 21 26.38 1.81 -20.64
C VAL A 21 25.14 0.92 -20.78
N PRO A 22 24.10 1.11 -19.96
CA PRO A 22 22.91 0.29 -20.04
C PRO A 22 22.42 0.24 -21.48
N GLN A 23 22.25 -0.96 -22.03
CA GLN A 23 21.78 -1.10 -23.40
C GLN A 23 20.39 -0.48 -23.50
N SER A 24 20.24 0.52 -24.36
CA SER A 24 18.99 1.25 -24.58
C SER A 24 18.48 0.95 -25.99
N LEU A 25 17.26 0.44 -26.08
CA LEU A 25 16.61 0.03 -27.34
C LEU A 25 15.23 0.66 -27.43
N SER A 26 14.84 1.17 -28.60
CA SER A 26 13.45 1.62 -28.83
C SER A 26 12.61 0.50 -29.42
N VAL A 27 11.35 0.35 -29.00
CA VAL A 27 10.42 -0.61 -29.62
C VAL A 27 10.16 -0.32 -31.10
N SER A 28 10.33 0.92 -31.55
CA SER A 28 10.14 1.30 -32.95
C SER A 28 11.13 0.62 -33.91
N THR A 29 12.36 0.31 -33.44
CA THR A 29 13.34 -0.44 -34.24
C THR A 29 12.97 -1.92 -34.39
N PHE A 30 12.03 -2.40 -33.59
CA PHE A 30 11.47 -3.74 -33.64
C PHE A 30 10.12 -3.79 -34.37
N GLY A 31 9.65 -2.65 -34.90
CA GLY A 31 8.44 -2.55 -35.71
C GLY A 31 7.18 -2.13 -34.96
N ALA A 32 7.29 -1.73 -33.68
CA ALA A 32 6.14 -1.20 -32.96
C ALA A 32 5.73 0.17 -33.53
N LYS A 33 4.43 0.37 -33.74
CA LYS A 33 3.86 1.57 -34.36
C LYS A 33 3.47 2.62 -33.34
N GLY A 34 2.88 2.23 -32.21
CA GLY A 34 2.38 3.18 -31.21
C GLY A 34 1.21 4.03 -31.69
N ASP A 35 0.41 3.55 -32.64
CA ASP A 35 -0.73 4.27 -33.25
C ASP A 35 -2.08 3.99 -32.57
N GLY A 36 -2.10 3.11 -31.56
CA GLY A 36 -3.30 2.70 -30.81
C GLY A 36 -4.19 1.70 -31.54
N VAL A 37 -3.80 1.26 -32.75
CA VAL A 37 -4.62 0.41 -33.63
C VAL A 37 -3.89 -0.88 -33.99
N ALA A 38 -2.61 -0.79 -34.38
CA ALA A 38 -1.81 -1.96 -34.65
C ALA A 38 -1.46 -2.70 -33.35
N ASP A 39 -1.53 -4.02 -33.38
CA ASP A 39 -1.08 -4.86 -32.27
C ASP A 39 0.46 -4.83 -32.20
N ASP A 40 0.97 -4.17 -31.17
CA ASP A 40 2.39 -3.95 -30.95
C ASP A 40 3.02 -5.02 -30.04
N THR A 41 2.25 -5.99 -29.53
CA THR A 41 2.70 -7.00 -28.56
C THR A 41 3.98 -7.71 -29.02
N ALA A 42 3.99 -8.24 -30.25
CA ALA A 42 5.12 -9.02 -30.74
C ALA A 42 6.40 -8.17 -30.91
N ALA A 43 6.26 -6.92 -31.36
CA ALA A 43 7.38 -6.01 -31.55
C ALA A 43 7.99 -5.60 -30.21
N ILE A 44 7.15 -5.23 -29.24
CA ILE A 44 7.59 -4.85 -27.89
C ILE A 44 8.24 -6.05 -27.19
N GLN A 45 7.61 -7.22 -27.24
CA GLN A 45 8.17 -8.43 -26.63
C GLN A 45 9.52 -8.80 -27.25
N LYS A 46 9.69 -8.66 -28.58
CA LYS A 46 10.98 -8.90 -29.24
C LYS A 46 12.07 -7.94 -28.76
N ALA A 47 11.74 -6.66 -28.54
CA ALA A 47 12.67 -5.69 -27.98
C ALA A 47 13.12 -6.10 -26.57
N LEU A 48 12.16 -6.46 -25.70
CA LEU A 48 12.41 -6.93 -24.33
C LEU A 48 13.28 -8.19 -24.31
N SER A 49 12.90 -9.20 -25.07
CA SER A 49 13.63 -10.48 -25.13
C SER A 49 15.05 -10.35 -25.68
N SER A 50 15.37 -9.30 -26.45
CA SER A 50 16.73 -9.06 -26.93
C SER A 50 17.74 -8.67 -25.83
N LEU A 51 17.23 -8.23 -24.68
CA LEU A 51 17.97 -7.85 -23.48
C LEU A 51 17.95 -8.92 -22.37
N ASP A 52 17.30 -10.07 -22.61
CA ASP A 52 17.27 -11.15 -21.63
C ASP A 52 18.70 -11.64 -21.33
N GLY A 53 19.00 -11.80 -20.03
CA GLY A 53 20.34 -12.11 -19.51
C GLY A 53 21.39 -10.98 -19.63
N LYS A 54 21.04 -9.83 -20.22
CA LYS A 54 21.95 -8.68 -20.39
C LYS A 54 21.57 -7.47 -19.52
N GLY A 55 20.27 -7.33 -19.25
CA GLY A 55 19.70 -6.15 -18.63
C GLY A 55 19.70 -4.94 -19.56
N GLY A 56 19.07 -3.84 -19.12
CA GLY A 56 19.00 -2.59 -19.87
C GLY A 56 17.61 -1.98 -19.91
N VAL A 57 17.39 -1.06 -20.84
CA VAL A 57 16.15 -0.29 -20.96
C VAL A 57 15.57 -0.46 -22.36
N VAL A 58 14.29 -0.83 -22.43
CA VAL A 58 13.48 -0.75 -23.65
C VAL A 58 12.61 0.50 -23.57
N HIS A 59 12.81 1.44 -24.48
CA HIS A 59 12.03 2.66 -24.58
C HIS A 59 10.75 2.43 -25.37
N LEU A 60 9.67 2.99 -24.84
CA LEU A 60 8.33 3.10 -25.41
C LEU A 60 8.11 4.59 -25.77
N PRO A 61 8.50 5.05 -26.97
CA PRO A 61 8.32 6.46 -27.38
C PRO A 61 6.88 6.95 -27.22
N ALA A 62 6.65 8.26 -27.28
CA ALA A 62 5.30 8.81 -27.24
C ALA A 62 4.38 8.11 -28.26
N GLY A 63 3.24 7.61 -27.79
CA GLY A 63 2.36 6.75 -28.58
C GLY A 63 1.41 5.90 -27.73
N ARG A 64 0.48 5.24 -28.41
CA ARG A 64 -0.46 4.27 -27.82
C ARG A 64 -0.18 2.89 -28.38
N TYR A 65 0.13 1.94 -27.52
CA TYR A 65 0.54 0.61 -27.93
C TYR A 65 -0.54 -0.38 -27.55
N LEU A 66 -1.32 -0.80 -28.54
CA LEU A 66 -2.31 -1.85 -28.33
C LEU A 66 -1.56 -3.16 -28.09
N ILE A 67 -1.90 -3.84 -26.99
CA ILE A 67 -1.38 -5.17 -26.70
C ILE A 67 -2.51 -6.18 -26.58
N SER A 68 -2.31 -7.38 -27.13
CA SER A 68 -3.27 -8.48 -27.12
C SER A 68 -2.86 -9.68 -26.22
N ASP A 69 -1.66 -9.61 -25.64
CA ASP A 69 -1.11 -10.55 -24.66
C ASP A 69 -0.11 -9.86 -23.72
N ALA A 70 0.22 -10.51 -22.60
CA ALA A 70 1.10 -10.01 -21.56
C ALA A 70 2.54 -9.78 -22.04
N LEU A 71 3.11 -8.64 -21.69
CA LEU A 71 4.53 -8.36 -21.88
C LEU A 71 5.34 -8.91 -20.70
N LYS A 72 6.22 -9.88 -20.98
CA LYS A 72 7.14 -10.44 -20.00
C LYS A 72 8.41 -9.59 -19.97
N ILE A 73 8.66 -8.92 -18.85
CA ILE A 73 9.86 -8.10 -18.65
C ILE A 73 10.97 -8.99 -18.08
N PRO A 74 12.06 -9.26 -18.83
CA PRO A 74 13.14 -10.12 -18.36
C PRO A 74 13.88 -9.52 -17.17
N GLY A 75 14.63 -10.36 -16.47
CA GLY A 75 15.38 -9.90 -15.31
C GLY A 75 16.42 -8.83 -15.65
N GLY A 76 16.52 -7.81 -14.82
CA GLY A 76 17.42 -6.66 -15.05
C GLY A 76 16.99 -5.71 -16.17
N VAL A 77 15.82 -5.90 -16.78
CA VAL A 77 15.30 -5.07 -17.88
C VAL A 77 14.22 -4.11 -17.35
N THR A 78 14.21 -2.89 -17.86
CA THR A 78 13.15 -1.90 -17.63
C THR A 78 12.43 -1.55 -18.93
N LEU A 79 11.10 -1.60 -18.96
CA LEU A 79 10.30 -0.95 -20.00
C LEU A 79 10.00 0.49 -19.59
N MET A 80 10.38 1.47 -20.39
CA MET A 80 10.33 2.89 -20.03
C MET A 80 9.62 3.73 -21.09
N GLY A 81 8.54 4.42 -20.70
CA GLY A 81 7.87 5.41 -21.54
C GLY A 81 8.49 6.81 -21.44
N GLU A 82 7.87 7.78 -22.12
CA GLU A 82 8.34 9.18 -22.19
C GLU A 82 7.56 10.13 -21.27
N GLY A 83 6.78 9.60 -20.33
CA GLY A 83 6.08 10.38 -19.33
C GLY A 83 4.69 9.83 -19.04
N ALA A 84 4.35 9.73 -17.74
CA ALA A 84 3.02 9.42 -17.28
C ALA A 84 2.52 10.54 -16.37
N ARG A 85 1.32 11.04 -16.65
CA ARG A 85 0.55 11.94 -15.80
C ARG A 85 -0.92 11.61 -15.98
N TRP A 86 -1.68 11.64 -14.89
CA TRP A 86 -3.10 11.27 -14.86
C TRP A 86 -3.90 11.84 -16.06
N GLU A 87 -3.66 13.10 -16.42
CA GLU A 87 -4.40 13.79 -17.48
C GLU A 87 -3.65 13.92 -18.82
N ASN A 88 -2.41 13.43 -18.92
CA ASN A 88 -1.60 13.61 -20.12
C ASN A 88 -0.34 12.73 -20.11
N SER A 89 -0.51 11.42 -20.16
CA SER A 89 0.63 10.50 -20.37
C SER A 89 1.12 10.62 -21.82
N SER A 90 2.43 10.57 -22.07
CA SER A 90 3.00 10.61 -23.43
C SER A 90 2.92 9.24 -24.10
N SER A 91 3.20 8.18 -23.33
CA SER A 91 3.21 6.79 -23.77
C SER A 91 2.18 5.99 -22.97
N GLY A 92 1.51 5.03 -23.61
CA GLY A 92 0.62 4.13 -22.89
C GLY A 92 0.38 2.79 -23.57
N LEU A 93 0.20 1.76 -22.74
CA LEU A 93 -0.28 0.45 -23.16
C LEU A 93 -1.81 0.47 -23.15
N VAL A 94 -2.43 -0.02 -24.21
CA VAL A 94 -3.89 -0.09 -24.36
C VAL A 94 -4.32 -1.56 -24.32
N ILE A 95 -5.16 -1.92 -23.36
CA ILE A 95 -5.62 -3.29 -23.12
C ILE A 95 -7.12 -3.34 -23.42
N GLN A 96 -7.48 -3.78 -24.63
CA GLN A 96 -8.88 -3.94 -25.02
C GLN A 96 -9.45 -5.33 -24.68
N LYS A 97 -8.58 -6.34 -24.65
CA LYS A 97 -8.95 -7.74 -24.41
C LYS A 97 -8.67 -8.12 -22.95
N ASN A 98 -9.65 -8.73 -22.29
CA ASN A 98 -9.46 -9.30 -20.95
C ASN A 98 -8.75 -10.68 -21.00
N GLY A 99 -8.19 -11.12 -19.87
CA GLY A 99 -7.63 -12.45 -19.66
C GLY A 99 -6.13 -12.49 -19.40
N PHE A 100 -5.45 -11.34 -19.35
CA PHE A 100 -4.01 -11.27 -19.08
C PHE A 100 -3.62 -9.99 -18.32
N SER A 101 -2.52 -10.08 -17.58
CA SER A 101 -1.84 -8.90 -16.99
C SER A 101 -1.08 -8.15 -18.08
N ALA A 102 -1.15 -6.82 -18.12
CA ALA A 102 -0.47 -6.03 -19.15
C ALA A 102 1.04 -6.28 -19.15
N VAL A 103 1.65 -6.31 -17.95
CA VAL A 103 3.07 -6.59 -17.76
C VAL A 103 3.30 -7.62 -16.65
N LYS A 104 4.34 -8.44 -16.83
CA LYS A 104 4.81 -9.42 -15.85
C LYS A 104 6.28 -9.15 -15.53
N LEU A 105 6.59 -8.87 -14.28
CA LEU A 105 7.93 -8.49 -13.84
C LEU A 105 8.71 -9.71 -13.33
N GLY A 106 9.83 -10.03 -13.98
CA GLY A 106 10.83 -10.96 -13.47
C GLY A 106 11.75 -10.35 -12.40
N HIS A 107 12.79 -11.08 -12.01
CA HIS A 107 13.75 -10.67 -10.99
C HIS A 107 14.50 -9.37 -11.37
N ALA A 108 14.53 -8.38 -10.48
CA ALA A 108 15.21 -7.10 -10.72
C ALA A 108 14.75 -6.38 -12.00
N SER A 109 13.50 -6.60 -12.42
CA SER A 109 12.93 -5.97 -13.61
C SER A 109 12.00 -4.82 -13.23
N GLY A 110 11.67 -3.94 -14.19
CA GLY A 110 10.79 -2.83 -13.89
C GLY A 110 10.04 -2.22 -15.06
N VAL A 111 9.11 -1.34 -14.70
CA VAL A 111 8.32 -0.51 -15.62
C VAL A 111 8.34 0.92 -15.15
N LYS A 112 8.42 1.86 -16.11
CA LYS A 112 8.52 3.28 -15.78
C LYS A 112 7.87 4.22 -16.77
N ALA A 113 7.20 5.26 -16.28
CA ALA A 113 6.82 6.45 -17.06
C ALA A 113 5.88 6.23 -18.25
N PHE A 114 4.87 5.36 -18.09
CA PHE A 114 3.78 5.22 -19.05
C PHE A 114 2.43 4.93 -18.37
N GLU A 115 1.36 5.04 -19.13
CA GLU A 115 0.00 4.67 -18.72
C GLU A 115 -0.35 3.23 -19.08
N ILE A 116 -1.17 2.58 -18.25
CA ILE A 116 -1.82 1.30 -18.57
C ILE A 116 -3.32 1.55 -18.58
N ALA A 117 -3.93 1.52 -19.76
CA ALA A 117 -5.32 1.89 -19.99
C ALA A 117 -6.21 0.71 -20.38
N TYR A 118 -7.39 0.65 -19.76
CA TYR A 118 -8.43 -0.36 -19.98
C TYR A 118 -9.69 0.31 -20.54
N PRO A 119 -9.70 0.71 -21.82
CA PRO A 119 -10.78 1.52 -22.41
C PRO A 119 -12.15 0.83 -22.45
N ASN A 120 -12.18 -0.49 -22.25
CA ASN A 120 -13.42 -1.28 -22.21
C ASN A 120 -13.97 -1.49 -20.79
N ASN A 121 -13.25 -1.06 -19.74
CA ASN A 121 -13.62 -1.28 -18.34
C ASN A 121 -14.12 -0.01 -17.64
N LEU A 122 -14.90 0.82 -18.33
CA LEU A 122 -15.32 2.14 -17.83
C LEU A 122 -16.56 2.10 -16.90
N ASN A 123 -17.24 0.96 -16.81
CA ASN A 123 -18.45 0.83 -15.98
C ASN A 123 -18.07 0.72 -14.50
N THR A 124 -18.27 1.80 -13.74
CA THR A 124 -17.93 1.87 -12.31
C THR A 124 -18.91 1.14 -11.41
N ASP A 125 -20.11 0.81 -11.88
CA ASP A 125 -21.13 0.10 -11.08
C ASP A 125 -21.00 -1.42 -11.23
N LYS A 126 -20.54 -1.87 -12.40
CA LYS A 126 -20.30 -3.28 -12.73
C LYS A 126 -19.04 -3.42 -13.59
N PRO A 127 -17.84 -3.22 -13.02
CA PRO A 127 -16.60 -3.40 -13.76
C PRO A 127 -16.39 -4.87 -14.12
N GLU A 128 -15.69 -5.10 -15.21
CA GLU A 128 -15.19 -6.42 -15.56
C GLU A 128 -13.93 -6.71 -14.73
N GLU A 129 -13.82 -7.96 -14.25
CA GLU A 129 -12.65 -8.42 -13.52
C GLU A 129 -11.51 -8.72 -14.48
N TYR A 130 -10.52 -7.82 -14.50
CA TYR A 130 -9.26 -8.04 -15.20
C TYR A 130 -8.20 -8.60 -14.24
N PRO A 131 -7.26 -9.42 -14.73
CA PRO A 131 -6.03 -9.70 -13.99
C PRO A 131 -5.31 -8.40 -13.61
N PRO A 132 -4.43 -8.44 -12.60
CA PRO A 132 -3.63 -7.28 -12.21
C PRO A 132 -2.89 -6.67 -13.40
N ALA A 133 -2.87 -5.34 -13.51
CA ALA A 133 -2.18 -4.67 -14.60
C ALA A 133 -0.68 -4.96 -14.60
N VAL A 134 -0.08 -4.96 -13.40
CA VAL A 134 1.31 -5.38 -13.17
C VAL A 134 1.33 -6.62 -12.27
N LEU A 135 1.82 -7.74 -12.79
CA LEU A 135 2.01 -8.97 -12.03
C LEU A 135 3.48 -9.13 -11.62
N LEU A 136 3.74 -9.37 -10.34
CA LEU A 136 5.08 -9.47 -9.76
C LEU A 136 5.53 -10.94 -9.67
N GLU A 137 6.30 -11.43 -10.64
CA GLU A 137 6.75 -12.83 -10.71
C GLU A 137 8.21 -13.02 -10.23
N GLY A 138 8.90 -11.96 -9.78
CA GLY A 138 10.27 -12.01 -9.28
C GLY A 138 10.60 -11.04 -8.15
N ILE A 139 11.76 -11.26 -7.52
CA ILE A 139 12.27 -10.47 -6.39
C ILE A 139 12.88 -9.15 -6.90
N ASN A 140 12.81 -8.10 -6.09
CA ASN A 140 13.32 -6.75 -6.36
C ASN A 140 12.66 -6.07 -7.59
N PRO A 141 11.32 -6.10 -7.73
CA PRO A 141 10.65 -5.43 -8.84
C PRO A 141 10.64 -3.90 -8.65
N SER A 142 10.59 -3.16 -9.76
CA SER A 142 10.36 -1.71 -9.73
C SER A 142 9.16 -1.29 -10.58
N VAL A 143 8.18 -0.63 -9.97
CA VAL A 143 7.02 -0.02 -10.65
C VAL A 143 7.05 1.47 -10.32
N GLU A 144 7.37 2.30 -11.31
CA GLU A 144 7.64 3.72 -11.07
C GLU A 144 6.91 4.64 -12.06
N ASN A 145 6.26 5.70 -11.58
CA ASN A 145 5.66 6.70 -12.46
C ASN A 145 4.68 6.08 -13.47
N ILE A 146 3.73 5.28 -12.98
CA ILE A 146 2.71 4.61 -13.80
C ILE A 146 1.35 5.23 -13.52
N VAL A 147 0.59 5.47 -14.59
CA VAL A 147 -0.81 5.86 -14.53
C VAL A 147 -1.69 4.63 -14.80
N PHE A 148 -2.63 4.33 -13.91
CA PHE A 148 -3.61 3.26 -14.10
C PHE A 148 -4.96 3.84 -14.51
N ASP A 149 -5.39 3.61 -15.75
CA ASP A 149 -6.71 4.04 -16.22
C ASP A 149 -7.66 2.85 -16.29
N CYS A 150 -8.58 2.78 -15.32
CA CYS A 150 -9.65 1.78 -15.21
C CYS A 150 -9.18 0.32 -15.06
N ALA A 151 -7.99 0.11 -14.48
CA ALA A 151 -7.54 -1.23 -14.11
C ALA A 151 -8.44 -1.83 -13.02
N TYR A 152 -8.66 -3.14 -13.02
CA TYR A 152 -9.37 -3.79 -11.92
C TYR A 152 -8.49 -3.85 -10.66
N THR A 153 -7.29 -4.39 -10.83
CA THR A 153 -6.19 -4.35 -9.85
C THR A 153 -4.96 -3.71 -10.47
N GLY A 154 -4.31 -2.78 -9.78
CA GLY A 154 -3.11 -2.08 -10.28
C GLY A 154 -1.88 -2.98 -10.28
N VAL A 155 -1.34 -3.28 -9.09
CA VAL A 155 -0.15 -4.12 -8.91
C VAL A 155 -0.47 -5.28 -7.98
N SER A 156 -0.02 -6.49 -8.33
CA SER A 156 -0.24 -7.64 -7.46
C SER A 156 0.90 -8.66 -7.53
N THR A 157 1.20 -9.30 -6.41
CA THR A 157 1.78 -10.65 -6.43
C THR A 157 0.77 -11.66 -7.01
N PRO A 158 1.21 -12.82 -7.52
CA PRO A 158 0.30 -13.86 -8.02
C PRO A 158 -0.65 -14.37 -6.93
N PRO A 159 -1.81 -14.95 -7.31
CA PRO A 159 -2.66 -15.67 -6.38
C PRO A 159 -1.87 -16.74 -5.63
N GLY A 160 -2.04 -16.82 -4.31
CA GLY A 160 -1.24 -17.70 -3.46
C GLY A 160 0.08 -17.08 -2.97
N GLY A 161 0.37 -15.83 -3.34
CA GLY A 161 1.57 -15.11 -2.94
C GLY A 161 2.82 -15.47 -3.76
N ALA A 162 3.78 -14.57 -3.79
CA ALA A 162 5.12 -14.83 -4.32
C ALA A 162 6.14 -13.91 -3.67
N ASN A 163 7.41 -14.33 -3.69
CA ASN A 163 8.46 -13.46 -3.19
C ASN A 163 8.75 -12.33 -4.18
N ALA A 164 8.09 -11.19 -3.98
CA ALA A 164 8.35 -9.92 -4.65
C ALA A 164 9.08 -8.92 -3.73
N GLY A 165 9.92 -9.45 -2.84
CA GLY A 165 10.69 -8.71 -1.85
C GLY A 165 11.54 -7.58 -2.38
N GLN A 166 11.90 -6.64 -1.50
CA GLN A 166 12.77 -5.49 -1.81
C GLN A 166 12.21 -4.53 -2.86
N GLY A 167 10.94 -4.70 -3.26
CA GLY A 167 10.31 -3.96 -4.34
C GLY A 167 10.21 -2.46 -4.09
N MET A 168 10.16 -1.71 -5.19
CA MET A 168 9.97 -0.27 -5.24
C MET A 168 8.67 0.05 -5.99
N PHE A 169 7.73 0.69 -5.30
CA PHE A 169 6.48 1.16 -5.87
C PHE A 169 6.41 2.67 -5.65
N LYS A 170 6.63 3.45 -6.71
CA LYS A 170 6.83 4.89 -6.56
C LYS A 170 6.08 5.73 -7.58
N ASN A 171 5.48 6.84 -7.16
CA ASN A 171 4.78 7.77 -8.04
C ASN A 171 3.70 7.07 -8.88
N LEU A 172 2.94 6.17 -8.26
CA LEU A 172 1.84 5.50 -8.94
C LEU A 172 0.58 6.34 -8.76
N THR A 173 -0.15 6.60 -9.82
CA THR A 173 -1.39 7.36 -9.75
C THR A 173 -2.44 6.71 -10.62
N GLY A 174 -3.71 6.86 -10.30
CA GLY A 174 -4.66 5.92 -10.89
C GLY A 174 -6.09 6.01 -10.47
N PHE A 175 -6.94 5.45 -11.32
CA PHE A 175 -8.20 4.88 -10.95
C PHE A 175 -8.09 3.36 -11.13
N VAL A 176 -8.28 2.64 -10.02
CA VAL A 176 -8.50 1.20 -10.01
C VAL A 176 -9.90 0.92 -9.49
N HIS A 177 -10.53 -0.18 -9.94
CA HIS A 177 -11.87 -0.55 -9.48
C HIS A 177 -11.85 -1.28 -8.13
N LYS A 178 -10.89 -2.19 -7.91
CA LYS A 178 -10.87 -3.07 -6.74
C LYS A 178 -9.63 -2.91 -5.86
N THR A 179 -8.43 -3.13 -6.38
CA THR A 179 -7.23 -3.08 -5.52
C THR A 179 -6.12 -2.26 -6.14
N GLY A 180 -5.56 -1.32 -5.40
CA GLY A 180 -4.41 -0.53 -5.86
C GLY A 180 -3.15 -1.38 -5.94
N ILE A 181 -2.62 -1.74 -4.77
CA ILE A 181 -1.50 -2.67 -4.63
C ILE A 181 -1.93 -3.83 -3.71
N HIS A 182 -1.73 -5.06 -4.17
CA HIS A 182 -1.84 -6.28 -3.36
C HIS A 182 -0.48 -6.98 -3.23
N LEU A 183 0.04 -7.17 -2.02
CA LEU A 183 1.27 -7.92 -1.79
C LEU A 183 1.06 -9.06 -0.79
N SER A 184 1.43 -10.29 -1.17
CA SER A 184 1.52 -11.44 -0.27
C SER A 184 2.67 -12.37 -0.66
N GLY A 185 3.24 -13.07 0.31
CA GLY A 185 4.39 -13.95 0.16
C GLY A 185 5.72 -13.20 -0.01
N CYS A 186 5.74 -11.88 0.19
CA CYS A 186 6.94 -11.08 0.04
C CYS A 186 7.90 -11.29 1.21
N ARG A 187 9.15 -11.63 0.89
CA ARG A 187 10.26 -11.65 1.86
C ARG A 187 11.03 -10.35 1.76
N ASP A 188 11.71 -9.92 2.82
CA ASP A 188 12.32 -8.60 2.91
C ASP A 188 11.31 -7.43 2.74
N VAL A 189 11.84 -6.21 2.85
CA VAL A 189 11.04 -4.99 2.99
C VAL A 189 10.75 -4.33 1.66
N ASN A 190 9.46 -4.13 1.37
CA ASN A 190 8.97 -3.37 0.22
C ASN A 190 8.85 -1.87 0.53
N ARG A 191 8.96 -1.02 -0.50
CA ARG A 191 8.87 0.44 -0.36
C ARG A 191 7.76 0.98 -1.26
N ILE A 192 6.79 1.69 -0.67
CA ILE A 192 5.64 2.29 -1.34
C ILE A 192 5.65 3.78 -1.06
N VAL A 193 5.87 4.59 -2.08
CA VAL A 193 6.16 6.02 -1.89
C VAL A 193 5.43 6.86 -2.93
N ASP A 194 4.68 7.86 -2.50
CA ASP A 194 3.94 8.76 -3.41
C ASP A 194 2.94 7.98 -4.31
N VAL A 195 2.15 7.06 -3.73
CA VAL A 195 1.15 6.27 -4.45
C VAL A 195 -0.26 6.76 -4.14
N HIS A 196 -0.97 7.25 -5.17
CA HIS A 196 -2.20 8.02 -5.02
C HIS A 196 -3.34 7.41 -5.86
N TRP A 197 -4.45 7.06 -5.21
CA TRP A 197 -5.63 6.53 -5.89
C TRP A 197 -6.72 7.59 -5.96
N PHE A 198 -6.99 8.08 -7.17
CA PHE A 198 -7.97 9.12 -7.42
C PHE A 198 -9.31 8.52 -7.85
N VAL A 199 -10.39 9.15 -7.41
CA VAL A 199 -11.70 9.09 -8.07
C VAL A 199 -12.53 10.32 -7.70
N GLY A 200 -13.11 10.99 -8.69
CA GLY A 200 -14.14 12.01 -8.49
C GLY A 200 -15.46 11.52 -9.07
N GLY A 201 -16.55 11.54 -8.31
CA GLY A 201 -17.87 11.10 -8.79
C GLY A 201 -18.84 10.72 -7.68
N SER A 202 -20.09 11.17 -7.83
CA SER A 202 -21.17 11.22 -6.83
C SER A 202 -22.10 10.00 -6.78
N GLY A 203 -21.70 8.87 -7.38
CA GLY A 203 -22.49 7.65 -7.37
C GLY A 203 -22.31 6.87 -6.06
N SER A 204 -23.24 6.97 -5.12
CA SER A 204 -23.23 6.16 -3.89
C SER A 204 -23.32 4.64 -4.17
N GLY A 205 -23.75 4.24 -5.38
CA GLY A 205 -23.91 2.85 -5.81
C GLY A 205 -22.70 2.22 -6.51
N SER A 206 -21.63 2.97 -6.79
CA SER A 206 -20.53 2.43 -7.60
C SER A 206 -19.74 1.33 -6.88
N PHE A 207 -19.31 0.31 -7.64
CA PHE A 207 -18.61 -0.87 -7.14
C PHE A 207 -17.39 -0.49 -6.29
N PHE A 208 -16.56 0.44 -6.79
CA PHE A 208 -15.34 0.86 -6.09
C PHE A 208 -15.63 1.47 -4.71
N ARG A 209 -16.80 2.10 -4.50
CA ARG A 209 -17.17 2.69 -3.20
C ARG A 209 -17.28 1.64 -2.09
N HIS A 210 -17.66 0.42 -2.45
CA HIS A 210 -17.93 -0.68 -1.53
C HIS A 210 -16.89 -1.79 -1.56
N ASN A 211 -15.97 -1.76 -2.53
CA ASN A 211 -15.03 -2.86 -2.76
C ASN A 211 -13.58 -2.40 -2.91
N ARG A 212 -13.31 -1.09 -3.12
CA ARG A 212 -11.95 -0.63 -3.41
C ARG A 212 -11.08 -0.59 -2.16
N VAL A 213 -9.94 -1.26 -2.23
CA VAL A 213 -8.87 -1.22 -1.23
C VAL A 213 -7.63 -0.58 -1.87
N GLY A 214 -7.10 0.50 -1.29
CA GLY A 214 -5.92 1.17 -1.82
C GLY A 214 -4.67 0.28 -1.74
N PHE A 215 -4.42 -0.28 -0.55
CA PHE A 215 -3.26 -1.09 -0.26
C PHE A 215 -3.68 -2.30 0.57
N GLU A 216 -3.45 -3.49 0.02
CA GLU A 216 -3.85 -4.76 0.62
C GLU A 216 -2.63 -5.66 0.83
N PHE A 217 -2.49 -6.19 2.04
CA PHE A 217 -1.32 -6.97 2.44
C PHE A 217 -1.74 -8.29 3.07
N GLY A 218 -1.24 -9.39 2.49
CA GLY A 218 -1.25 -10.71 3.11
C GLY A 218 -0.03 -10.91 4.01
N ASP A 219 0.71 -12.00 3.79
CA ASP A 219 1.98 -12.26 4.49
C ASP A 219 3.12 -11.48 3.83
N VAL A 220 3.75 -10.56 4.58
CA VAL A 220 4.86 -9.73 4.09
C VAL A 220 5.86 -9.51 5.22
N ASP A 221 7.17 -9.58 4.94
CA ASP A 221 8.16 -9.31 5.98
C ASP A 221 8.07 -7.86 6.47
N GLY A 222 7.92 -6.89 5.58
CA GLY A 222 7.60 -5.53 5.98
C GLY A 222 7.36 -4.57 4.83
N VAL A 223 6.77 -3.43 5.16
CA VAL A 223 6.48 -2.35 4.20
C VAL A 223 6.85 -1.01 4.80
N LEU A 224 7.63 -0.23 4.04
CA LEU A 224 7.83 1.20 4.29
C LEU A 224 6.91 1.97 3.35
N MET A 225 5.98 2.74 3.91
CA MET A 225 4.95 3.47 3.18
C MET A 225 4.99 4.96 3.54
N ASP A 226 5.00 5.83 2.54
CA ASP A 226 5.12 7.27 2.77
C ASP A 226 4.40 8.10 1.69
N ARG A 227 3.73 9.18 2.12
CA ARG A 227 3.02 10.14 1.24
C ARG A 227 2.01 9.51 0.28
N CYS A 228 1.28 8.50 0.75
CA CYS A 228 0.27 7.82 -0.05
C CYS A 228 -1.12 8.43 0.15
N PHE A 229 -1.98 8.28 -0.84
CA PHE A 229 -3.29 8.94 -0.88
C PHE A 229 -4.38 8.02 -1.43
N ILE A 230 -5.59 8.17 -0.91
CA ILE A 230 -6.82 7.72 -1.57
C ILE A 230 -7.90 8.78 -1.41
N ILE A 231 -8.67 8.99 -2.47
CA ILE A 231 -10.01 9.55 -2.36
C ILE A 231 -11.00 8.56 -2.95
N GLY A 232 -12.09 8.31 -2.21
CA GLY A 232 -13.21 7.52 -2.66
C GLY A 232 -12.93 6.02 -2.75
N GLY A 233 -13.48 5.23 -1.85
CA GLY A 233 -13.26 3.78 -1.86
C GLY A 233 -13.87 3.17 -0.62
N LYS A 234 -13.60 1.90 -0.37
CA LYS A 234 -13.98 1.29 0.90
C LYS A 234 -12.88 1.48 1.94
N THR A 235 -11.67 1.03 1.61
CA THR A 235 -10.56 0.91 2.57
C THR A 235 -9.29 1.56 2.02
N PHE A 236 -8.58 2.35 2.82
CA PHE A 236 -7.26 2.83 2.41
C PHE A 236 -6.21 1.72 2.51
N PHE A 237 -6.03 1.17 3.71
CA PHE A 237 -5.01 0.18 4.02
C PHE A 237 -5.67 -1.01 4.73
N ARG A 238 -5.38 -2.23 4.26
CA ARG A 238 -5.86 -3.46 4.87
C ARG A 238 -4.77 -4.50 4.96
N GLN A 239 -4.42 -4.88 6.18
CA GLN A 239 -3.65 -6.09 6.45
C GLN A 239 -4.65 -7.22 6.75
N LEU A 240 -4.59 -8.27 5.94
CA LEU A 240 -5.54 -9.38 5.92
C LEU A 240 -5.34 -10.31 7.13
N PRO A 241 -6.38 -11.05 7.56
CA PRO A 241 -6.23 -12.03 8.64
C PRO A 241 -5.48 -13.29 8.19
N LEU A 242 -5.57 -13.67 6.92
CA LEU A 242 -4.98 -14.89 6.38
C LEU A 242 -3.93 -14.58 5.32
N LYS A 243 -2.85 -15.36 5.30
CA LYS A 243 -1.83 -15.24 4.26
C LYS A 243 -2.41 -15.63 2.90
N ASP A 244 -1.89 -15.03 1.85
CA ASP A 244 -2.04 -15.51 0.47
C ASP A 244 -3.45 -15.52 -0.14
N THR A 245 -4.40 -14.66 0.24
CA THR A 245 -5.76 -14.75 -0.37
C THR A 245 -6.04 -13.62 -1.37
N PRO A 246 -6.36 -13.99 -2.63
CA PRO A 246 -7.77 -13.98 -3.06
C PRO A 246 -8.59 -15.27 -3.00
N THR A 247 -8.05 -16.44 -2.61
CA THR A 247 -8.75 -17.58 -1.96
C THR A 247 -7.74 -18.64 -1.44
N GLY A 248 -6.62 -18.21 -0.86
CA GLY A 248 -5.44 -19.04 -0.55
C GLY A 248 -5.53 -20.00 0.64
N LYS A 249 -4.48 -20.03 1.48
CA LYS A 249 -4.30 -20.97 2.60
C LYS A 249 -4.92 -20.44 3.89
N ASP A 250 -5.45 -21.33 4.72
CA ASP A 250 -5.99 -21.02 6.05
C ASP A 250 -4.89 -20.87 7.13
N GLU A 251 -3.86 -20.08 6.83
CA GLU A 251 -2.81 -19.73 7.80
C GLU A 251 -2.85 -18.23 8.09
N LEU A 252 -2.59 -17.86 9.34
CA LEU A 252 -2.60 -16.46 9.78
C LEU A 252 -1.60 -15.64 8.94
N ALA A 253 -2.04 -14.51 8.39
CA ALA A 253 -1.11 -13.56 7.78
C ALA A 253 -0.21 -13.00 8.87
N HIS A 254 1.09 -13.12 8.66
CA HIS A 254 2.09 -12.59 9.55
C HIS A 254 2.82 -11.44 8.85
N SER A 255 3.14 -10.38 9.58
CA SER A 255 4.00 -9.34 9.05
C SER A 255 4.92 -8.78 10.11
N LEU A 256 6.23 -8.71 9.83
CA LEU A 256 7.21 -8.24 10.84
C LEU A 256 6.97 -6.78 11.19
N GLY A 257 6.56 -5.97 10.21
CA GLY A 257 5.84 -4.75 10.53
C GLY A 257 5.66 -3.77 9.38
N PHE A 258 4.85 -2.77 9.67
CA PHE A 258 4.54 -1.66 8.75
C PHE A 258 5.08 -0.35 9.31
N HIS A 259 5.75 0.44 8.49
CA HIS A 259 6.15 1.80 8.83
C HIS A 259 5.46 2.75 7.86
N ILE A 260 4.45 3.48 8.35
CA ILE A 260 3.53 4.26 7.53
C ILE A 260 3.58 5.72 7.98
N ASN A 261 3.86 6.63 7.05
CA ASN A 261 3.98 8.06 7.34
C ASN A 261 3.21 8.92 6.33
N SER A 262 2.74 10.08 6.79
CA SER A 262 2.30 11.20 5.94
C SER A 262 1.21 10.84 4.93
N CYS A 263 0.28 9.96 5.27
CA CYS A 263 -0.78 9.54 4.36
C CYS A 263 -2.02 10.44 4.46
N TRP A 264 -2.75 10.57 3.36
CA TRP A 264 -3.95 11.40 3.28
C TRP A 264 -5.11 10.59 2.69
N ILE A 265 -6.17 10.43 3.48
CA ILE A 265 -7.27 9.51 3.20
C ILE A 265 -8.58 10.30 3.20
N GLU A 266 -9.33 10.21 2.10
CA GLU A 266 -10.59 10.93 1.92
C GLU A 266 -11.73 10.04 1.43
N ASP A 267 -12.93 10.25 1.99
CA ASP A 267 -14.19 9.72 1.44
C ASP A 267 -14.18 8.18 1.35
N VAL A 268 -13.72 7.53 2.43
CA VAL A 268 -13.68 6.07 2.62
C VAL A 268 -14.52 5.65 3.84
N ASP A 269 -14.86 4.36 3.93
CA ASP A 269 -15.43 3.79 5.17
C ASP A 269 -14.35 3.44 6.18
N GLU A 270 -13.20 2.98 5.70
CA GLU A 270 -12.18 2.35 6.51
C GLU A 270 -10.82 2.99 6.21
N GLY A 271 -10.16 3.55 7.22
CA GLY A 271 -8.79 4.04 7.10
C GLY A 271 -7.78 2.89 7.11
N PHE A 272 -7.23 2.58 8.27
CA PHE A 272 -6.24 1.52 8.47
C PHE A 272 -6.84 0.32 9.19
N ILE A 273 -6.85 -0.84 8.55
CA ILE A 273 -7.41 -2.07 9.08
C ILE A 273 -6.31 -3.11 9.24
N PHE A 274 -6.16 -3.67 10.45
CA PHE A 274 -5.18 -4.72 10.77
C PHE A 274 -5.89 -5.93 11.36
N GLU A 275 -5.89 -7.07 10.67
CA GLU A 275 -6.67 -8.27 11.03
C GLU A 275 -5.81 -9.52 11.35
N GLY A 276 -4.61 -9.61 10.80
CA GLY A 276 -3.62 -10.67 11.05
C GLY A 276 -2.60 -10.31 12.13
N ALA A 277 -1.53 -11.09 12.27
CA ALA A 277 -0.51 -10.89 13.30
C ALA A 277 0.59 -9.94 12.83
N THR A 278 0.64 -8.73 13.39
CA THR A 278 1.63 -7.72 13.00
C THR A 278 1.99 -6.75 14.12
N GLY A 279 2.97 -5.89 13.88
CA GLY A 279 3.11 -4.60 14.56
C GLY A 279 3.34 -3.50 13.53
N PHE A 280 3.21 -2.26 13.95
CA PHE A 280 3.26 -1.14 13.01
C PHE A 280 3.63 0.17 13.69
N VAL A 281 4.10 1.10 12.89
CA VAL A 281 4.23 2.51 13.25
C VAL A 281 3.43 3.29 12.22
N LEU A 282 2.42 4.02 12.69
CA LEU A 282 1.57 4.89 11.90
C LEU A 282 1.73 6.33 12.39
N ASN A 283 2.25 7.21 11.54
CA ASN A 283 2.50 8.60 11.90
C ASN A 283 1.84 9.61 10.94
N SER A 284 1.47 10.78 11.50
CA SER A 284 1.23 12.03 10.75
C SER A 284 0.25 11.90 9.58
N SER A 285 -0.83 11.15 9.76
CA SER A 285 -1.79 10.86 8.69
C SER A 285 -3.14 11.52 8.95
N ASN A 286 -3.83 11.93 7.88
CA ASN A 286 -5.16 12.52 7.95
C ASN A 286 -6.19 11.54 7.38
N ILE A 287 -7.26 11.32 8.13
CA ILE A 287 -8.32 10.37 7.80
C ILE A 287 -9.67 11.08 7.83
N LEU A 288 -10.29 11.19 6.66
CA LEU A 288 -11.64 11.70 6.48
C LEU A 288 -12.56 10.54 6.09
N LEU A 289 -13.45 10.20 7.01
CA LEU A 289 -14.34 9.04 6.93
C LEU A 289 -15.75 9.44 6.51
N ARG A 290 -16.45 8.47 5.91
CA ARG A 290 -17.89 8.48 5.71
C ARG A 290 -18.61 8.02 6.98
N LYS A 291 -19.93 8.16 6.97
CA LYS A 291 -20.82 7.74 8.06
C LYS A 291 -20.58 6.29 8.48
N ASN A 292 -20.49 6.06 9.80
CA ASN A 292 -20.23 4.76 10.43
C ASN A 292 -18.85 4.16 10.07
N GLY A 293 -17.95 4.97 9.52
CA GLY A 293 -16.59 4.54 9.21
C GLY A 293 -15.72 4.35 10.45
N VAL A 294 -14.55 3.75 10.24
CA VAL A 294 -13.51 3.55 11.26
C VAL A 294 -12.15 4.07 10.79
N GLY A 295 -11.47 4.83 11.65
CA GLY A 295 -10.19 5.46 11.33
C GLY A 295 -9.05 4.46 11.32
N VAL A 296 -8.78 3.87 12.48
CA VAL A 296 -7.82 2.76 12.62
C VAL A 296 -8.46 1.64 13.41
N GLN A 297 -8.56 0.46 12.82
CA GLN A 297 -9.04 -0.75 13.49
C GLN A 297 -7.91 -1.76 13.59
N VAL A 298 -7.62 -2.18 14.81
CA VAL A 298 -6.68 -3.25 15.11
C VAL A 298 -7.47 -4.40 15.71
N LYS A 299 -7.87 -5.35 14.86
CA LYS A 299 -8.68 -6.51 15.23
C LYS A 299 -7.91 -7.78 14.93
N THR A 300 -6.92 -8.04 15.75
CA THR A 300 -5.93 -9.09 15.51
C THR A 300 -6.05 -10.23 16.52
N GLN A 301 -5.56 -11.42 16.16
CA GLN A 301 -5.23 -12.44 17.16
C GLN A 301 -4.25 -11.88 18.19
N GLY A 302 -3.29 -11.05 17.79
CA GLY A 302 -2.43 -10.37 18.73
C GLY A 302 -1.38 -9.54 18.01
N LEU A 303 -0.94 -8.47 18.67
CA LEU A 303 0.22 -7.71 18.22
C LEU A 303 1.46 -8.59 18.36
N PHE A 304 2.05 -8.97 17.22
CA PHE A 304 3.27 -9.80 17.18
C PHE A 304 4.54 -8.95 17.42
N TYR A 305 4.46 -7.66 17.10
CA TYR A 305 5.41 -6.62 17.48
C TYR A 305 4.67 -5.44 18.13
N ASN A 306 5.38 -4.45 18.68
CA ASN A 306 4.74 -3.24 19.18
C ASN A 306 3.99 -2.50 18.07
N ALA A 307 2.93 -1.80 18.46
CA ALA A 307 2.17 -0.92 17.60
C ALA A 307 2.19 0.52 18.14
N VAL A 308 2.36 1.49 17.24
CA VAL A 308 2.39 2.92 17.54
C VAL A 308 1.51 3.66 16.56
N ILE A 309 0.64 4.51 17.09
CA ILE A 309 -0.16 5.49 16.35
C ILE A 309 0.19 6.86 16.91
N SER A 310 0.73 7.75 16.09
CA SER A 310 1.14 9.09 16.53
C SER A 310 0.78 10.19 15.55
N GLY A 311 0.23 11.31 16.02
CA GLY A 311 -0.05 12.45 15.14
C GLY A 311 -1.11 12.15 14.07
N VAL A 312 -1.99 11.18 14.30
CA VAL A 312 -3.07 10.82 13.36
C VAL A 312 -4.31 11.64 13.66
N GLN A 313 -4.90 12.23 12.62
CA GLN A 313 -6.14 12.98 12.71
C GLN A 313 -7.27 12.19 12.03
N VAL A 314 -8.37 11.97 12.74
CA VAL A 314 -9.55 11.28 12.24
C VAL A 314 -10.77 12.18 12.37
N ARG A 315 -11.56 12.29 11.31
CA ARG A 315 -12.80 13.05 11.34
C ARG A 315 -13.80 12.54 10.31
N SER A 316 -15.03 13.03 10.41
CA SER A 316 -16.02 12.93 9.35
C SER A 316 -16.56 14.34 9.01
N PHE A 317 -17.68 14.38 8.29
CA PHE A 317 -18.48 15.59 8.07
C PHE A 317 -19.66 15.67 9.04
N GLY A 318 -19.43 15.44 10.33
CA GLY A 318 -20.48 15.47 11.38
C GLY A 318 -21.26 14.17 11.55
N ASP A 319 -20.90 13.11 10.81
CA ASP A 319 -21.47 11.78 10.99
C ASP A 319 -20.68 10.99 12.06
N PRO A 320 -21.36 10.17 12.89
CA PRO A 320 -20.67 9.39 13.90
C PRO A 320 -19.72 8.37 13.26
N ILE A 321 -18.48 8.33 13.75
CA ILE A 321 -17.42 7.40 13.34
C ILE A 321 -16.70 6.81 14.54
N VAL A 322 -15.99 5.70 14.34
CA VAL A 322 -15.03 5.20 15.35
C VAL A 322 -13.66 5.72 14.99
N GLY A 323 -13.01 6.47 15.89
CA GLY A 323 -11.68 7.01 15.63
C GLY A 323 -10.62 5.90 15.59
N PHE A 324 -10.43 5.26 16.74
CA PHE A 324 -9.51 4.16 16.96
C PHE A 324 -10.25 2.99 17.61
N GLU A 325 -10.06 1.78 17.11
CA GLU A 325 -10.57 0.55 17.71
C GLU A 325 -9.41 -0.43 17.90
N TYR A 326 -9.34 -1.01 19.10
CA TYR A 326 -8.41 -2.08 19.41
C TYR A 326 -9.15 -3.27 20.01
N THR A 327 -8.81 -4.46 19.54
CA THR A 327 -9.25 -5.75 20.07
C THR A 327 -8.14 -6.76 19.82
N ALA A 328 -7.70 -7.44 20.87
CA ALA A 328 -6.69 -8.49 20.80
C ALA A 328 -7.27 -9.81 21.33
N LEU A 329 -7.43 -10.80 20.46
CA LEU A 329 -8.07 -12.08 20.82
C LEU A 329 -7.14 -13.03 21.60
N SER A 330 -5.83 -12.84 21.48
CA SER A 330 -4.74 -13.66 22.03
C SER A 330 -3.47 -12.79 22.22
N PRO A 331 -3.52 -11.82 23.13
CA PRO A 331 -2.50 -10.79 23.25
C PRO A 331 -1.12 -11.34 23.63
N HIS A 332 -0.08 -10.85 22.95
CA HIS A 332 1.30 -11.23 23.26
C HIS A 332 1.78 -10.55 24.56
N ASN A 333 2.45 -11.30 25.44
CA ASN A 333 2.83 -10.83 26.79
C ASN A 333 3.85 -9.67 26.83
N ARG A 334 4.54 -9.39 25.72
CA ARG A 334 5.56 -8.32 25.59
C ARG A 334 5.10 -7.10 24.81
N ASN A 335 4.09 -7.23 23.96
CA ASN A 335 3.81 -6.20 22.95
C ASN A 335 2.70 -5.27 23.42
N ARG A 336 2.77 -4.01 22.97
CA ARG A 336 1.89 -2.92 23.40
C ARG A 336 1.41 -2.12 22.20
N LEU A 337 0.20 -1.58 22.31
CA LEU A 337 -0.28 -0.47 21.48
C LEU A 337 -0.06 0.86 22.21
N SER A 338 0.57 1.83 21.54
CA SER A 338 0.70 3.21 22.00
C SER A 338 -0.04 4.15 21.04
N ILE A 339 -0.89 5.01 21.58
CA ILE A 339 -1.63 6.05 20.85
C ILE A 339 -1.26 7.40 21.47
N SER A 340 -0.62 8.29 20.71
CA SER A 340 -0.25 9.60 21.22
C SER A 340 -0.44 10.73 20.22
N ASP A 341 -0.68 11.94 20.73
CA ASP A 341 -0.74 13.17 19.92
C ASP A 341 -1.76 13.07 18.76
N CYS A 342 -2.77 12.21 18.90
CA CYS A 342 -3.80 11.98 17.90
C CYS A 342 -5.02 12.86 18.17
N GLN A 343 -5.81 13.10 17.13
CA GLN A 343 -7.03 13.89 17.20
C GLN A 343 -8.18 13.13 16.57
N VAL A 344 -9.33 13.12 17.23
CA VAL A 344 -10.58 12.58 16.67
C VAL A 344 -11.69 13.59 16.84
N VAL A 345 -12.41 13.85 15.76
CA VAL A 345 -13.65 14.64 15.73
C VAL A 345 -14.79 13.74 15.26
N ASP A 346 -15.99 13.96 15.80
CA ASP A 346 -17.20 13.18 15.52
C ASP A 346 -17.13 11.70 15.98
N GLY A 347 -16.35 11.43 17.03
CA GLY A 347 -16.18 10.09 17.59
C GLY A 347 -17.45 9.49 18.22
N SER A 348 -17.68 8.20 18.02
CA SER A 348 -18.76 7.41 18.61
C SER A 348 -18.35 5.94 18.85
N PRO A 349 -17.34 5.65 19.69
CA PRO A 349 -16.48 6.59 20.43
C PRO A 349 -15.26 7.04 19.61
N ALA A 350 -14.47 8.00 20.15
CA ALA A 350 -13.19 8.36 19.55
C ALA A 350 -12.12 7.27 19.77
N LEU A 351 -12.10 6.61 20.92
CA LEU A 351 -11.30 5.41 21.18
C LEU A 351 -12.18 4.30 21.76
N LEU A 352 -12.22 3.16 21.08
CA LEU A 352 -12.86 1.93 21.54
C LEU A 352 -11.79 0.89 21.91
N LEU A 353 -11.73 0.53 23.19
CA LEU A 353 -10.97 -0.61 23.68
C LEU A 353 -11.94 -1.78 23.85
N GLY A 354 -12.05 -2.62 22.83
CA GLY A 354 -12.95 -3.76 22.82
C GLY A 354 -12.47 -4.91 23.72
N PRO A 355 -13.24 -6.01 23.84
CA PRO A 355 -12.91 -7.15 24.68
C PRO A 355 -11.52 -7.74 24.39
N GLY A 356 -10.79 -8.11 25.43
CA GLY A 356 -9.42 -8.65 25.32
C GLY A 356 -8.34 -7.61 25.00
N SER A 357 -8.71 -6.33 24.85
CA SER A 357 -7.73 -5.24 24.73
C SER A 357 -6.80 -5.22 25.94
N THR A 358 -5.50 -5.38 25.70
CA THR A 358 -4.53 -5.28 26.78
C THR A 358 -3.23 -4.64 26.35
N ARG A 359 -2.50 -4.11 27.34
CA ARG A 359 -1.19 -3.46 27.17
C ARG A 359 -1.32 -2.30 26.20
N ILE A 360 -2.07 -1.30 26.63
CA ILE A 360 -2.31 -0.10 25.84
C ILE A 360 -1.96 1.15 26.63
N THR A 361 -1.36 2.11 25.93
CA THR A 361 -1.16 3.48 26.41
C THR A 361 -1.82 4.44 25.43
N ALA A 362 -2.73 5.28 25.92
CA ALA A 362 -3.31 6.40 25.20
C ALA A 362 -2.97 7.70 25.94
N GLN A 363 -2.09 8.53 25.35
CA GLN A 363 -1.59 9.73 26.02
C GLN A 363 -1.57 10.98 25.14
N GLY A 364 -1.86 12.16 25.70
CA GLY A 364 -1.71 13.42 24.99
C GLY A 364 -2.61 13.58 23.75
N ASN A 365 -3.71 12.83 23.68
CA ASN A 365 -4.64 12.88 22.55
C ASN A 365 -5.75 13.92 22.78
N HIS A 366 -6.38 14.36 21.69
CA HIS A 366 -7.62 15.15 21.72
C HIS A 366 -8.77 14.32 21.14
N PHE A 367 -9.69 13.89 21.98
CA PHE A 367 -10.82 13.06 21.60
C PHE A 367 -12.14 13.79 21.80
N GLN A 368 -12.77 14.14 20.69
CA GLN A 368 -14.11 14.71 20.66
C GLN A 368 -15.12 13.65 20.19
N SER A 369 -16.26 13.61 20.86
CA SER A 369 -17.38 12.75 20.49
C SER A 369 -18.66 13.51 20.13
N VAL A 370 -19.51 12.85 19.35
CA VAL A 370 -20.88 13.34 19.11
C VAL A 370 -21.72 13.27 20.42
N PRO A 371 -22.82 14.04 20.53
CA PRO A 371 -23.65 14.05 21.75
C PRO A 371 -24.13 12.66 22.19
N GLY A 372 -24.17 12.43 23.51
CA GLY A 372 -24.56 11.16 24.11
C GLY A 372 -23.61 9.97 23.87
N LYS A 373 -22.43 10.19 23.28
CA LYS A 373 -21.44 9.13 23.03
C LYS A 373 -20.14 9.39 23.79
N PRO A 374 -19.49 8.33 24.29
CA PRO A 374 -18.27 8.49 25.06
C PRO A 374 -17.07 8.87 24.18
N ALA A 375 -16.17 9.71 24.70
CA ALA A 375 -14.89 9.97 24.03
C ALA A 375 -14.02 8.70 24.04
N ILE A 376 -13.89 8.06 25.20
CA ILE A 376 -13.23 6.76 25.32
C ILE A 376 -14.21 5.73 25.87
N GLN A 377 -14.33 4.59 25.20
CA GLN A 377 -15.05 3.42 25.71
C GLN A 377 -14.07 2.29 25.99
N ILE A 378 -14.17 1.70 27.17
CA ILE A 378 -13.40 0.54 27.59
C ILE A 378 -14.39 -0.58 27.91
N ASP A 379 -14.36 -1.64 27.11
CA ASP A 379 -15.24 -2.78 27.29
C ASP A 379 -14.72 -3.75 28.36
N ALA A 380 -15.58 -4.68 28.77
CA ALA A 380 -15.23 -5.74 29.71
C ALA A 380 -14.02 -6.56 29.20
N ASP A 381 -13.30 -7.19 30.13
CA ASP A 381 -12.10 -8.01 29.88
C ASP A 381 -10.87 -7.26 29.34
N ALA A 382 -10.94 -5.93 29.17
CA ALA A 382 -9.78 -5.12 28.89
C ALA A 382 -8.90 -4.93 30.16
N ASP A 383 -7.57 -4.99 30.02
CA ASP A 383 -6.63 -5.00 31.17
C ASP A 383 -5.27 -4.36 30.82
N LEU A 384 -4.47 -3.95 31.81
CA LEU A 384 -3.16 -3.28 31.62
C LEU A 384 -3.26 -2.02 30.74
N ILE A 385 -4.15 -1.11 31.14
CA ILE A 385 -4.52 0.10 30.41
C ILE A 385 -3.90 1.35 31.07
N SER A 386 -3.38 2.26 30.26
CA SER A 386 -2.95 3.60 30.71
C SER A 386 -3.55 4.67 29.83
N ILE A 387 -4.40 5.54 30.39
CA ILE A 387 -5.05 6.66 29.70
C ILE A 387 -4.69 7.94 30.45
N THR A 388 -3.76 8.72 29.89
CA THR A 388 -3.13 9.82 30.62
C THR A 388 -3.00 11.12 29.82
N GLY A 389 -3.29 12.26 30.44
CA GLY A 389 -3.00 13.56 29.83
C GLY A 389 -3.75 13.85 28.53
N ASN A 390 -4.92 13.25 28.31
CA ASN A 390 -5.73 13.50 27.12
C ASN A 390 -6.70 14.67 27.34
N VAL A 391 -7.10 15.35 26.27
CA VAL A 391 -8.21 16.31 26.25
C VAL A 391 -9.45 15.59 25.71
N LEU A 392 -10.51 15.55 26.50
CA LEU A 392 -11.74 14.81 26.21
C LEU A 392 -12.90 15.80 26.08
N SER A 393 -13.45 15.94 24.88
CA SER A 393 -14.62 16.77 24.61
C SER A 393 -15.85 15.89 24.35
N SER A 394 -16.57 15.57 25.42
CA SER A 394 -17.75 14.70 25.41
C SER A 394 -18.56 14.86 26.70
N GLU A 395 -19.88 14.65 26.61
CA GLU A 395 -20.77 14.51 27.78
C GLU A 395 -20.44 13.28 28.63
N ILE A 396 -19.77 12.27 28.03
CA ILE A 396 -19.32 11.05 28.68
C ILE A 396 -17.82 10.90 28.39
N PRO A 397 -16.92 11.55 29.16
CA PRO A 397 -15.49 11.55 28.83
C PRO A 397 -14.91 10.13 28.71
N ILE A 398 -15.23 9.25 29.68
CA ILE A 398 -14.81 7.85 29.67
C ILE A 398 -15.97 6.97 30.13
N LEU A 399 -16.36 6.01 29.30
CA LEU A 399 -17.24 4.91 29.66
C LEU A 399 -16.38 3.67 29.95
N ASP A 400 -16.23 3.33 31.22
CA ASP A 400 -15.40 2.21 31.67
C ASP A 400 -16.27 1.06 32.17
N ASN A 401 -16.35 -0.01 31.38
CA ASN A 401 -17.10 -1.23 31.67
C ASN A 401 -16.21 -2.35 32.24
N THR A 402 -14.96 -2.07 32.60
CA THR A 402 -14.06 -3.07 33.17
C THR A 402 -14.41 -3.38 34.63
N GLY A 403 -14.10 -4.59 35.08
CA GLY A 403 -14.27 -4.99 36.48
C GLY A 403 -13.34 -4.24 37.44
N ALA A 404 -13.61 -4.32 38.74
CA ALA A 404 -12.79 -3.69 39.79
C ALA A 404 -11.33 -4.19 39.81
N ASP A 405 -11.09 -5.41 39.33
CA ASP A 405 -9.77 -6.06 39.33
C ASP A 405 -8.92 -5.72 38.08
N ALA A 406 -9.46 -4.93 37.14
CA ALA A 406 -8.70 -4.53 35.96
C ALA A 406 -7.53 -3.60 36.34
N ASN A 407 -6.33 -3.91 35.85
CA ASN A 407 -5.13 -3.11 36.02
C ASN A 407 -5.19 -1.91 35.08
N LYS A 408 -5.61 -0.76 35.59
CA LYS A 408 -5.76 0.47 34.82
C LYS A 408 -5.22 1.69 35.55
N SER A 409 -4.66 2.63 34.80
CA SER A 409 -4.27 3.96 35.27
C SER A 409 -4.91 5.03 34.39
N ILE A 410 -5.89 5.74 34.92
CA ILE A 410 -6.62 6.80 34.23
C ILE A 410 -6.39 8.10 35.01
N THR A 411 -5.49 8.96 34.55
CA THR A 411 -5.05 10.14 35.32
C THR A 411 -4.69 11.34 34.46
N GLY A 412 -4.85 12.54 34.98
CA GLY A 412 -4.40 13.78 34.31
C GLY A 412 -5.14 14.14 33.01
N ASN A 413 -6.27 13.50 32.70
CA ASN A 413 -7.11 13.86 31.56
C ASN A 413 -7.89 15.15 31.87
N ILE A 414 -8.06 16.01 30.87
CA ILE A 414 -8.79 17.26 30.93
C ILE A 414 -10.12 17.09 30.21
N GLU A 415 -11.21 17.50 30.85
CA GLU A 415 -12.54 17.54 30.24
C GLU A 415 -12.78 18.94 29.64
N GLU A 416 -12.99 19.00 28.34
CA GLU A 416 -13.37 20.22 27.62
C GLU A 416 -14.90 20.21 27.43
N LYS A 417 -15.59 21.09 28.16
CA LYS A 417 -17.06 21.14 28.25
C LYS A 417 -17.70 22.03 27.20
#